data_AF-S0FYU2-F1
#
_entry.id   AF-S0FYU2-F1
#
_cell.length_a   1.000
_cell.length_b   1.000
_cell.length_c   1.000
_cell.angle_alpha   90.00
_cell.angle_beta   90.00
_cell.angle_gamma   90.00
#
_symmetry.space_group_name_H-M   'P 1'
#
loop_
_entity.id
_entity.type
_entity.pdbx_description
1 polymer ?
#
loop_
_entity_poly.entity_id
_entity_poly.type
_entity_poly.pdbx_seq_one_letter_code
_entity_poly.pdbx_strand_id
1 'polypeptide(L)'
;MATNKNQHFVPRCYLKAFSKDGEGLALNLYNIDRRRLIQNAPLKHQCSKDYFYGEDQKLENAIQLTEGTYGTVIKEIFSSGYKFTENHKQFLKLFWLMQYLRTESASRRQVEMFDGVRSTVGGIPEEFVPSIKEAVLLAMHVFASEMNVVSDLKACLISV
;
A
#
# COMPACT_ATOMS: atom_id res chain seq x y z
N MET A 1 6.48 24.76 -6.27
CA MET A 1 5.10 24.31 -6.60
C MET A 1 4.81 23.09 -5.76
N ALA A 2 3.62 22.99 -5.18
CA ALA A 2 3.28 22.02 -4.14
C ALA A 2 3.62 20.58 -4.56
N THR A 3 4.83 20.15 -4.19
CA THR A 3 5.30 18.78 -4.24
C THR A 3 4.28 17.95 -3.49
N ASN A 4 3.80 16.82 -4.03
CA ASN A 4 2.83 15.92 -3.41
C ASN A 4 3.28 15.53 -1.99
N LYS A 5 2.95 16.39 -1.02
CA LYS A 5 3.46 16.31 0.35
C LYS A 5 2.79 15.15 1.05
N ASN A 6 1.46 15.06 0.96
CA ASN A 6 0.70 13.97 1.56
C ASN A 6 0.69 12.75 0.62
N GLN A 7 1.52 11.76 0.92
CA GLN A 7 1.67 10.54 0.13
C GLN A 7 0.99 9.37 0.83
N HIS A 8 0.16 8.63 0.10
CA HIS A 8 -0.65 7.56 0.63
C HIS A 8 0.08 6.21 0.52
N PHE A 9 0.23 5.51 1.64
CA PHE A 9 0.75 4.14 1.68
C PHE A 9 -0.33 3.07 1.60
N VAL A 10 -1.60 3.47 1.73
CA VAL A 10 -2.77 2.71 1.24
C VAL A 10 -3.57 3.62 0.29
N PRO A 11 -3.88 3.16 -0.94
CA PRO A 11 -4.52 3.96 -1.97
C PRO A 11 -5.86 4.53 -1.53
N ARG A 12 -6.13 5.78 -1.88
CA ARG A 12 -7.47 6.36 -1.69
C ARG A 12 -8.53 5.65 -2.52
N CYS A 13 -8.18 5.18 -3.73
CA CYS A 13 -9.09 4.42 -4.58
C CYS A 13 -9.50 3.09 -3.94
N TYR A 14 -8.62 2.47 -3.17
CA TYR A 14 -8.94 1.29 -2.35
C TYR A 14 -9.88 1.64 -1.19
N LEU A 15 -9.54 2.67 -0.41
CA LEU A 15 -10.34 3.08 0.75
C LEU A 15 -11.73 3.59 0.38
N LYS A 16 -11.92 4.10 -0.84
CA LYS A 16 -13.21 4.61 -1.34
C LYS A 16 -14.33 3.57 -1.24
N ALA A 17 -14.04 2.29 -1.49
CA ALA A 17 -15.04 1.22 -1.40
C ALA A 17 -15.62 1.03 0.02
N PHE A 18 -14.90 1.49 1.05
CA PHE A 18 -15.30 1.41 2.46
C PHE A 18 -15.83 2.73 3.02
N SER A 19 -15.87 3.77 2.18
CA SER A 19 -16.46 5.05 2.56
C SER A 19 -17.98 4.98 2.50
N LYS A 20 -18.63 5.87 3.25
CA LYS A 20 -20.09 6.01 3.20
C LYS A 20 -20.54 6.22 1.75
N ASP A 21 -21.47 5.39 1.30
CA ASP A 21 -22.06 5.41 -0.06
C ASP A 21 -21.02 5.36 -1.20
N GLY A 22 -19.78 4.94 -0.91
CA GLY A 22 -18.69 4.92 -1.88
C GLY A 22 -18.21 6.30 -2.35
N GLU A 23 -18.52 7.40 -1.64
CA GLU A 23 -18.21 8.77 -2.07
C GLU A 23 -16.72 9.12 -1.98
N GLY A 24 -15.97 8.46 -1.10
CA GLY A 24 -14.55 8.69 -0.86
C GLY A 24 -14.24 9.89 0.04
N LEU A 25 -15.24 10.39 0.77
CA LEU A 25 -15.11 11.55 1.67
C LEU A 25 -14.69 11.13 3.09
N ALA A 26 -15.40 10.16 3.67
CA ALA A 26 -15.19 9.72 5.04
C ALA A 26 -15.47 8.22 5.21
N LEU A 27 -14.78 7.62 6.17
CA LEU A 27 -14.96 6.21 6.56
C LEU A 27 -15.09 6.08 8.07
N ASN A 28 -15.71 4.99 8.54
CA ASN A 28 -15.71 4.65 9.95
C ASN A 28 -14.40 3.92 10.28
N LEU A 29 -13.65 4.43 11.24
CA LEU A 29 -12.37 3.87 11.67
C LEU A 29 -12.51 3.31 13.07
N TYR A 30 -11.95 2.11 13.28
CA TYR A 30 -11.78 1.57 14.62
C TYR A 30 -10.29 1.58 14.98
N ASN A 31 -9.93 2.36 15.99
CA ASN A 31 -8.58 2.34 16.54
C ASN A 31 -8.48 1.19 17.54
N ILE A 32 -7.74 0.14 17.18
CA ILE A 32 -7.62 -1.09 17.98
C ILE A 32 -6.94 -0.82 19.33
N ASP A 33 -5.80 -0.12 19.32
CA ASP A 33 -5.01 0.15 20.53
C ASP A 33 -5.80 0.93 21.59
N ARG A 34 -6.59 1.90 21.15
CA ARG A 34 -7.44 2.74 22.01
C ARG A 34 -8.86 2.21 22.16
N ARG A 35 -9.18 1.07 21.53
CA ARG A 35 -10.52 0.46 21.47
C ARG A 35 -11.63 1.46 21.14
N ARG A 36 -11.36 2.37 20.20
CA ARG A 36 -12.21 3.54 19.94
C ARG A 36 -12.79 3.51 18.53
N LEU A 37 -14.11 3.61 18.43
CA LEU A 37 -14.80 3.91 17.19
C LEU A 37 -14.72 5.41 16.88
N ILE A 38 -14.31 5.74 15.67
CA ILE A 38 -14.27 7.09 15.11
C ILE A 38 -15.17 7.07 13.87
N GLN A 39 -16.34 7.70 13.99
CA GLN A 39 -17.27 7.81 12.88
C GLN A 39 -16.87 8.96 11.96
N ASN A 40 -17.12 8.79 10.67
CA ASN A 40 -16.90 9.83 9.65
C ASN A 40 -15.48 10.43 9.65
N ALA A 41 -14.45 9.60 9.84
CA ALA A 41 -13.07 10.04 9.75
C ALA A 41 -12.74 10.49 8.31
N PRO A 42 -12.16 11.69 8.10
CA PRO A 42 -11.83 12.17 6.76
C PRO A 42 -10.83 11.25 6.05
N LEU A 43 -11.22 10.71 4.89
CA LEU A 43 -10.43 9.74 4.12
C LEU A 43 -9.10 10.34 3.64
N LYS A 44 -9.08 11.65 3.34
CA LYS A 44 -7.92 12.38 2.80
C LYS A 44 -6.63 12.21 3.61
N HIS A 45 -6.73 12.00 4.92
CA HIS A 45 -5.58 11.90 5.82
C HIS A 45 -5.40 10.49 6.38
N GLN A 46 -6.14 9.50 5.87
CA GLN A 46 -5.99 8.12 6.30
C GLN A 46 -4.92 7.42 5.48
N CYS A 47 -4.11 6.61 6.17
CA CYS A 47 -3.04 5.81 5.59
C CYS A 47 -2.08 6.63 4.71
N SER A 48 -1.72 7.82 5.18
CA SER A 48 -0.83 8.73 4.48
C SER A 48 0.15 9.40 5.44
N LYS A 49 1.26 9.88 4.90
CA LYS A 49 2.27 10.67 5.60
C LYS A 49 2.89 11.71 4.68
N ASP A 50 3.45 12.73 5.31
CA ASP A 50 4.26 13.72 4.60
C ASP A 50 5.52 13.05 4.02
N TYR A 51 5.70 13.14 2.71
CA TYR A 51 6.87 12.65 1.95
C TYR A 51 7.25 11.19 2.26
N PHE A 52 6.26 10.32 2.41
CA PHE A 52 6.45 8.91 2.77
C PHE A 52 7.43 8.15 1.86
N TYR A 53 7.35 8.37 0.55
CA TYR A 53 8.26 7.84 -0.49
C TYR A 53 9.45 8.76 -0.76
N GLY A 54 9.44 9.94 -0.16
CA GLY A 54 10.42 11.00 -0.38
C GLY A 54 9.93 12.15 -1.22
N GLU A 55 10.87 13.06 -1.45
CA GLU A 55 10.62 14.33 -2.12
C GLU A 55 10.69 14.21 -3.65
N ASP A 56 11.42 13.20 -4.15
CA ASP A 56 11.40 12.85 -5.57
C ASP A 56 10.03 12.25 -5.93
N GLN A 57 9.36 12.88 -6.88
CA GLN A 57 8.02 12.47 -7.32
C GLN A 57 8.01 11.22 -8.21
N LYS A 58 9.16 10.71 -8.66
CA LYS A 58 9.22 9.54 -9.56
C LYS A 58 8.46 8.34 -9.01
N LEU A 59 8.69 7.98 -7.74
CA LEU A 59 8.04 6.82 -7.13
C LEU A 59 6.55 7.09 -6.87
N GLU A 60 6.20 8.26 -6.34
CA GLU A 60 4.80 8.66 -6.15
C GLU A 60 4.02 8.60 -7.48
N ASN A 61 4.58 9.13 -8.56
CA ASN A 61 3.94 9.12 -9.88
C ASN A 61 3.77 7.70 -10.43
N ALA A 62 4.77 6.83 -10.26
CA ALA A 62 4.67 5.43 -10.66
C ALA A 62 3.56 4.69 -9.89
N ILE A 63 3.48 4.92 -8.57
CA ILE A 63 2.42 4.37 -7.72
C ILE A 63 1.06 4.89 -8.17
N GLN A 64 0.91 6.19 -8.42
CA GLN A 64 -0.35 6.79 -8.87
C GLN A 64 -0.86 6.18 -10.19
N LEU A 65 0.03 5.85 -11.13
CA LEU A 65 -0.35 5.15 -12.37
C LEU A 65 -0.96 3.78 -12.05
N THR A 66 -0.30 2.98 -11.21
CA THR A 66 -0.79 1.66 -10.79
C THR A 66 -2.10 1.76 -10.01
N GLU A 67 -2.24 2.74 -9.11
CA GLU A 67 -3.47 3.00 -8.36
C GLU A 67 -4.63 3.44 -9.26
N GLY A 68 -4.34 4.18 -10.33
CA GLY A 68 -5.29 4.54 -11.37
C GLY A 68 -5.82 3.30 -12.09
N THR A 69 -4.93 2.41 -12.54
CA THR A 69 -5.31 1.12 -13.15
C THR A 69 -6.16 0.29 -12.19
N TYR A 70 -5.80 0.22 -10.90
CA TYR A 70 -6.60 -0.47 -9.90
C TYR A 70 -8.02 0.10 -9.81
N GLY A 71 -8.16 1.42 -9.80
CA GLY A 71 -9.47 2.08 -9.81
C GLY A 71 -10.34 1.68 -11.01
N THR A 72 -9.72 1.51 -12.19
CA THR A 72 -10.41 1.03 -13.40
C THR A 72 -10.80 -0.45 -13.28
N VAL A 73 -9.87 -1.31 -12.87
CA VAL A 73 -10.10 -2.75 -12.68
C VAL A 73 -11.24 -3.01 -11.70
N ILE A 74 -11.28 -2.30 -10.57
CA ILE A 74 -12.36 -2.45 -9.59
C ILE A 74 -13.72 -2.03 -10.17
N LYS A 75 -13.78 -0.94 -10.95
CA LYS A 75 -15.04 -0.53 -11.61
C LYS A 75 -15.53 -1.60 -12.61
N GLU A 76 -14.62 -2.21 -13.36
CA GLU A 76 -14.95 -3.28 -14.29
C GLU A 76 -15.46 -4.51 -13.55
N ILE A 77 -14.82 -4.91 -12.45
CA ILE A 77 -15.24 -6.04 -11.63
C ILE A 77 -16.67 -5.89 -11.09
N PHE A 78 -17.06 -4.66 -10.71
CA PHE A 78 -18.42 -4.37 -10.24
C PHE A 78 -19.45 -4.17 -11.35
N SER A 79 -19.05 -4.26 -12.63
CA SER A 79 -19.99 -4.14 -13.74
C SER A 79 -20.84 -5.40 -13.91
N SER A 80 -22.09 -5.22 -14.33
CA SER A 80 -23.02 -6.33 -14.54
C SER A 80 -22.51 -7.28 -15.64
N GLY A 81 -22.58 -8.59 -15.37
CA GLY A 81 -22.15 -9.62 -16.32
C GLY A 81 -20.63 -9.74 -16.47
N TYR A 82 -19.86 -9.10 -15.59
CA TYR A 82 -18.41 -9.18 -15.59
C TYR A 82 -17.91 -10.63 -15.45
N LYS A 83 -16.85 -10.95 -16.22
CA LYS A 83 -16.14 -12.22 -16.14
C LYS A 83 -14.70 -11.96 -15.73
N PHE A 84 -14.27 -12.63 -14.67
CA PHE A 84 -12.91 -12.50 -14.15
C PHE A 84 -11.89 -13.04 -15.16
N THR A 85 -11.01 -12.16 -15.65
CA THR A 85 -10.01 -12.51 -16.67
C THR A 85 -8.65 -12.80 -16.05
N GLU A 86 -7.79 -13.53 -16.76
CA GLU A 86 -6.40 -13.75 -16.30
C GLU A 86 -5.59 -12.45 -16.22
N ASN A 87 -5.87 -11.43 -17.05
CA ASN A 87 -5.23 -10.11 -16.94
C ASN A 87 -5.60 -9.42 -15.63
N HIS A 88 -6.89 -9.42 -15.26
CA HIS A 88 -7.33 -8.86 -13.98
C HIS A 88 -6.70 -9.60 -12.81
N LYS A 89 -6.66 -10.93 -12.89
CA LYS A 89 -6.01 -11.77 -11.88
C LYS A 89 -4.53 -11.47 -11.73
N GLN A 90 -3.77 -11.40 -12.82
CA GLN A 90 -2.35 -11.05 -12.79
C GLN A 90 -2.15 -9.67 -12.18
N PHE A 91 -2.92 -8.68 -12.64
CA PHE A 91 -2.85 -7.32 -12.11
C PHE A 91 -3.14 -7.26 -10.60
N LEU A 92 -4.22 -7.91 -10.14
CA LEU A 92 -4.60 -7.90 -8.72
C LEU A 92 -3.55 -8.59 -7.84
N LYS A 93 -2.88 -9.64 -8.32
CA LYS A 93 -1.78 -10.29 -7.59
C LYS A 93 -0.58 -9.36 -7.44
N LEU A 94 -0.21 -8.67 -8.52
CA LEU A 94 0.87 -7.68 -8.50
C LEU A 94 0.52 -6.49 -7.60
N PHE A 95 -0.70 -5.99 -7.71
CA PHE A 95 -1.19 -4.90 -6.87
C PHE A 95 -1.19 -5.29 -5.39
N TRP A 96 -1.64 -6.51 -5.07
CA TRP A 96 -1.59 -7.06 -3.72
C TRP A 96 -0.17 -7.12 -3.17
N LEU A 97 0.79 -7.65 -3.94
CA LEU A 97 2.19 -7.71 -3.53
C LEU A 97 2.76 -6.31 -3.27
N MET A 98 2.56 -5.39 -4.21
CA MET A 98 2.97 -3.99 -4.06
C MET A 98 2.38 -3.38 -2.78
N GLN A 99 1.08 -3.58 -2.55
CA GLN A 99 0.37 -3.05 -1.39
C GLN A 99 0.86 -3.67 -0.08
N TYR A 100 1.13 -4.97 -0.07
CA TYR A 100 1.65 -5.71 1.07
C TYR A 100 3.01 -5.16 1.52
N LEU A 101 3.90 -4.87 0.57
CA LEU A 101 5.28 -4.45 0.83
C LEU A 101 5.43 -2.97 1.26
N ARG A 102 4.53 -2.07 0.82
CA ARG A 102 4.73 -0.61 0.97
C ARG A 102 4.01 0.06 2.14
N THR A 103 3.30 -0.69 2.98
CA THR A 103 2.61 -0.09 4.13
C THR A 103 3.60 0.40 5.18
N GLU A 104 3.23 1.42 5.95
CA GLU A 104 4.03 1.85 7.11
C GLU A 104 4.33 0.68 8.07
N SER A 105 3.35 -0.19 8.31
CA SER A 105 3.53 -1.37 9.15
C SER A 105 4.56 -2.36 8.57
N ALA A 106 4.59 -2.54 7.25
CA ALA A 106 5.59 -3.39 6.61
C ALA A 106 6.99 -2.79 6.75
N SER A 107 7.11 -1.48 6.54
CA SER A 107 8.39 -0.77 6.73
C SER A 107 8.87 -0.84 8.17
N ARG A 108 7.99 -0.62 9.16
CA ARG A 108 8.34 -0.76 10.59
C ARG A 108 8.87 -2.15 10.91
N ARG A 109 8.17 -3.19 10.46
CA ARG A 109 8.60 -4.58 10.65
C ARG A 109 9.96 -4.86 10.01
N GLN A 110 10.23 -4.29 8.83
CA GLN A 110 11.53 -4.42 8.19
C GLN A 110 12.63 -3.74 9.02
N VAL A 111 12.40 -2.51 9.49
CA VAL A 111 13.35 -1.79 10.36
C VAL A 111 13.63 -2.57 11.65
N GLU A 112 12.59 -3.10 12.30
CA GLU A 112 12.71 -3.95 13.49
C GLU A 112 13.54 -5.22 13.21
N MET A 113 13.40 -5.82 12.02
CA MET A 113 14.20 -6.97 11.62
C MET A 113 15.69 -6.62 11.46
N PHE A 114 16.00 -5.49 10.80
CA PHE A 114 17.38 -5.01 10.66
C PHE A 114 18.02 -4.70 12.02
N ASP A 115 17.29 -4.06 12.93
CA ASP A 115 17.77 -3.76 14.28
C ASP A 115 17.96 -5.05 15.12
N GLY A 116 17.08 -6.04 14.95
CA GLY A 116 17.24 -7.37 15.54
C GLY A 116 18.53 -8.08 15.06
N VAL A 117 18.85 -8.01 13.77
CA VAL A 117 20.12 -8.56 13.24
C VAL A 117 21.32 -7.79 13.80
N ARG A 118 21.28 -6.46 13.80
CA ARG A 118 22.33 -5.60 14.36
C ARG A 118 22.63 -5.97 15.82
N SER A 119 21.61 -6.03 16.66
CA SER A 119 21.74 -6.33 18.09
C SER A 119 22.28 -7.75 18.34
N THR A 120 21.99 -8.69 17.46
CA THR A 120 22.45 -10.09 17.58
C THR A 120 23.91 -10.27 17.13
N VAL A 121 24.28 -9.70 15.97
CA VAL A 121 25.62 -9.90 15.40
C VAL A 121 26.69 -9.09 16.16
N GLY A 122 26.33 -7.92 16.68
CA GLY A 122 27.28 -7.01 17.33
C GLY A 122 28.23 -6.33 16.33
N GLY A 123 28.65 -5.11 16.62
CA GLY A 123 29.61 -4.37 15.78
C GLY A 123 29.08 -3.84 14.44
N ILE A 124 27.79 -4.06 14.12
CA ILE A 124 27.13 -3.40 12.98
C ILE A 124 26.78 -1.95 13.37
N PRO A 125 27.27 -0.93 12.65
CA PRO A 125 26.95 0.47 12.92
C PRO A 125 25.45 0.78 12.76
N GLU A 126 24.96 1.78 13.49
CA GLU A 126 23.52 2.16 13.47
C GLU A 126 23.02 2.60 12.09
N GLU A 127 23.89 3.21 11.30
CA GLU A 127 23.60 3.67 9.94
C GLU A 127 23.19 2.55 8.97
N PHE A 128 23.41 1.28 9.33
CA PHE A 128 22.95 0.13 8.56
C PHE A 128 21.50 -0.27 8.87
N VAL A 129 20.88 0.30 9.91
CA VAL A 129 19.44 0.14 10.16
C VAL A 129 18.71 1.20 9.33
N PRO A 130 17.90 0.80 8.33
CA PRO A 130 17.25 1.76 7.46
C PRO A 130 16.22 2.58 8.24
N SER A 131 16.07 3.85 7.86
CA SER A 131 14.89 4.63 8.21
C SER A 131 13.64 4.03 7.56
N ILE A 132 12.44 4.43 8.02
CA ILE A 132 11.17 4.00 7.39
C ILE A 132 11.16 4.33 5.90
N LYS A 133 11.70 5.49 5.52
CA LYS A 133 11.76 5.92 4.13
C LYS A 133 12.64 5.00 3.28
N GLU A 134 13.85 4.69 3.77
CA GLU A 134 14.76 3.76 3.10
C GLU A 134 14.17 2.35 3.01
N ALA A 135 13.48 1.90 4.07
CA ALA A 135 12.79 0.63 4.09
C ALA A 135 11.69 0.55 3.00
N VAL A 136 10.89 1.61 2.81
CA VAL A 136 9.91 1.67 1.71
C VAL A 136 10.61 1.61 0.35
N LEU A 137 11.69 2.36 0.16
CA LEU A 137 12.44 2.33 -1.09
C LEU A 137 13.00 0.94 -1.38
N LEU A 138 13.62 0.29 -0.39
CA LEU A 138 14.09 -1.08 -0.50
C LEU A 138 12.96 -2.03 -0.86
N ALA A 139 11.80 -1.90 -0.22
CA ALA A 139 10.61 -2.70 -0.53
C ALA A 139 10.12 -2.51 -1.97
N MET A 140 10.22 -1.30 -2.53
CA MET A 140 9.87 -1.04 -3.93
C MET A 140 10.88 -1.59 -4.93
N HIS A 141 12.17 -1.65 -4.56
CA HIS A 141 13.16 -2.36 -5.36
C HIS A 141 12.91 -3.87 -5.35
N VAL A 142 12.61 -4.45 -4.17
CA VAL A 142 12.23 -5.87 -4.04
C VAL A 142 10.96 -6.16 -4.85
N PHE A 143 9.96 -5.28 -4.81
CA PHE A 143 8.79 -5.44 -5.67
C PHE A 143 9.18 -5.48 -7.15
N ALA A 144 10.04 -4.55 -7.60
CA ALA A 144 10.46 -4.50 -8.99
C ALA A 144 11.26 -5.72 -9.44
N SER A 145 12.08 -6.33 -8.57
CA SER A 145 12.88 -7.51 -8.91
C SER A 145 12.11 -8.82 -8.75
N GLU A 146 11.25 -8.92 -7.74
CA GLU A 146 10.61 -10.18 -7.31
C GLU A 146 9.11 -10.25 -7.63
N MET A 147 8.58 -9.36 -8.48
CA MET A 147 7.13 -9.35 -8.75
C MET A 147 6.57 -10.67 -9.29
N ASN A 148 7.43 -11.51 -9.88
CA ASN A 148 7.06 -12.82 -10.40
C ASN A 148 6.82 -13.88 -9.31
N VAL A 149 7.18 -13.61 -8.05
CA VAL A 149 7.00 -14.55 -6.92
C VAL A 149 5.54 -14.90 -6.67
N VAL A 150 4.60 -14.07 -7.13
CA VAL A 150 3.15 -14.30 -7.00
C VAL A 150 2.53 -14.89 -8.27
N SER A 151 3.33 -15.26 -9.28
CA SER A 151 2.84 -15.69 -10.58
C SER A 151 2.07 -17.01 -10.55
N ASP A 152 2.46 -17.95 -9.68
CA ASP A 152 1.86 -19.27 -9.52
C ASP A 152 0.69 -19.31 -8.51
N LEU A 153 0.51 -18.24 -7.73
CA LEU A 153 -0.60 -18.15 -6.79
C LEU A 153 -1.95 -18.29 -7.51
N LYS A 154 -2.75 -19.22 -6.99
CA LYS A 154 -4.16 -19.40 -7.36
C LYS A 154 -4.97 -18.27 -6.74
N ALA A 155 -5.87 -17.68 -7.53
CA ALA A 155 -6.75 -16.61 -7.10
C ALA A 155 -8.13 -16.82 -7.72
N CYS A 156 -9.17 -16.47 -6.96
CA CYS A 156 -10.56 -16.54 -7.36
C CYS A 156 -11.26 -15.28 -6.87
N LEU A 157 -12.16 -14.73 -7.68
CA LEU A 157 -13.04 -13.64 -7.29
C LEU A 157 -14.29 -14.23 -6.65
N ILE A 158 -14.59 -13.80 -5.42
CA ILE A 158 -15.83 -14.16 -4.72
C ILE A 158 -16.78 -12.97 -4.83
N SER A 159 -17.87 -13.13 -5.58
CA SER A 159 -19.00 -12.20 -5.59
C SER A 159 -20.07 -12.70 -4.64
N VAL A 160 -20.58 -11.82 -3.79
CA VAL A 160 -21.73 -12.07 -2.90
C VAL A 160 -22.98 -11.49 -3.52
#